data_AF-A0A6I1EFX1-F1
#
_entry.id   AF-A0A6I1EFX1-F1
#
_cell.length_a   1.000
_cell.length_b   1.000
_cell.length_c   1.000
_cell.angle_alpha   90.00
_cell.angle_beta   90.00
_cell.angle_gamma   90.00
#
_symmetry.space_group_name_H-M   'P 1'
#
loop_
_entity.id
_entity.type
_entity.pdbx_description
1 polymer ?
#
loop_
_entity_poly.entity_id
_entity_poly.type
_entity_poly.pdbx_seq_one_letter_code
_entity_poly.pdbx_strand_id
1 'polypeptide(L)' 'MADIAKKALQNVYPNREVITLNVDALGELGGGIHCATQQQPKL' A
#
# COMPACT_ATOMS: atom_id res chain seq x y z
N MET A 1 6.10 -13.73 2.97
CA MET A 1 4.76 -13.35 2.46
C MET A 1 4.78 -11.96 1.81
N ALA A 2 5.32 -10.93 2.48
CA ALA A 2 5.41 -9.56 1.93
C ALA A 2 6.10 -9.46 0.55
N ASP A 3 7.10 -10.29 0.26
CA ASP A 3 7.84 -10.24 -1.01
C ASP A 3 7.01 -10.59 -2.25
N ILE A 4 6.02 -11.47 -2.14
CA ILE A 4 5.15 -11.85 -3.26
C ILE A 4 4.24 -10.68 -3.63
N ALA A 5 3.64 -10.04 -2.62
CA ALA A 5 2.79 -8.87 -2.82
C ALA A 5 3.56 -7.70 -3.43
N LYS A 6 4.78 -7.41 -2.93
CA LYS A 6 5.64 -6.36 -3.47
C LYS A 6 5.97 -6.61 -4.95
N LYS A 7 6.38 -7.83 -5.31
CA LYS A 7 6.70 -8.20 -6.70
C LYS A 7 5.47 -8.09 -7.61
N ALA A 8 4.31 -8.55 -7.15
CA ALA A 8 3.07 -8.45 -7.92
C ALA A 8 2.71 -6.98 -8.22
N LEU A 9 2.81 -6.10 -7.21
CA LEU A 9 2.56 -4.66 -7.37
C LEU A 9 3.57 -3.99 -8.31
N GLN A 10 4.86 -4.35 -8.21
CA GLN A 10 5.89 -3.83 -9.12
C GLN A 10 5.63 -4.22 -10.58
N ASN A 11 5.12 -5.43 -10.82
CA ASN A 11 4.81 -5.89 -12.17
C ASN A 11 3.64 -5.12 -12.81
N VAL A 12 2.58 -4.81 -12.05
CA VAL A 12 1.40 -4.10 -12.59
C VAL A 12 1.56 -2.58 -12.59
N TYR A 13 2.50 -2.03 -11.82
CA TYR A 13 2.82 -0.60 -11.78
C TYR A 13 4.30 -0.32 -12.08
N PRO A 14 4.80 -0.65 -13.30
CA PRO A 14 6.23 -0.62 -13.62
C PRO A 14 6.87 0.77 -13.57
N ASN A 15 6.06 1.83 -13.68
CA ASN A 15 6.52 3.22 -13.63
C ASN A 15 6.27 3.89 -12.27
N ARG A 16 5.95 3.11 -11.23
CA ARG A 16 5.72 3.61 -9.87
C ARG A 16 6.64 2.91 -8.88
N GLU A 17 7.12 3.67 -7.90
CA GLU A 17 7.85 3.10 -6.77
C GLU A 17 6.89 2.40 -5.81
N VAL A 18 7.21 1.17 -5.42
CA VAL A 18 6.44 0.39 -4.43
C VAL A 18 7.15 0.45 -3.08
N ILE A 19 6.60 1.27 -2.19
CA ILE A 19 7.04 1.40 -0.80
C ILE A 19 6.20 0.49 0.10
N THR A 20 6.86 -0.36 0.88
CA THR A 20 6.23 -1.24 1.87
C THR A 20 6.46 -0.68 3.27
N LEU A 21 5.40 -0.63 4.08
CA LEU A 21 5.45 -0.17 5.47
C LEU A 21 4.93 -1.30 6.38
N ASN A 22 5.42 -1.36 7.61
CA ASN A 22 4.76 -2.18 8.63
C ASN A 22 3.41 -1.51 8.97
N VAL A 23 2.32 -2.27 8.83
CA VAL A 23 0.95 -1.82 9.06
C VAL A 23 0.21 -2.65 10.11
N ASP A 24 0.93 -3.44 10.91
CA ASP A 24 0.34 -4.38 11.88
C ASP A 24 -0.61 -3.63 12.83
N ALA A 25 -0.20 -2.45 13.32
CA ALA A 25 -1.04 -1.60 14.18
C ALA A 25 -2.35 -1.13 13.52
N LEU A 26 -2.37 -0.91 12.19
CA LEU A 26 -3.60 -0.57 11.48
C LEU A 26 -4.50 -1.81 11.31
N GLY A 27 -3.88 -2.98 11.06
CA GLY A 27 -4.57 -4.26 10.93
C GLY A 27 -5.26 -4.68 12.23
N GLU A 28 -4.59 -4.50 13.36
CA GLU A 28 -5.15 -4.74 14.71
C GLU A 28 -6.39 -3.88 15.00
N LEU A 29 -6.46 -2.69 14.41
CA LEU A 29 -7.62 -1.78 14.49
C LEU A 29 -8.68 -2.05 13.40
N GLY A 30 -8.48 -3.07 12.56
CA GLY A 30 -9.44 -3.50 11.53
C GLY A 30 -9.27 -2.83 10.17
N GLY A 31 -8.13 -2.20 9.88
CA GLY A 31 -7.91 -1.47 8.62
C GLY A 31 -6.51 -1.61 8.03
N GLY A 32 -6.20 -0.75 7.06
CA GLY A 32 -4.89 -0.65 6.42
C GLY A 32 -4.68 0.73 5.81
N ILE A 33 -3.61 0.89 5.01
CA ILE A 33 -3.24 2.19 4.42
C ILE A 33 -4.41 2.82 3.66
N HIS A 34 -5.10 2.05 2.80
CA HIS A 34 -6.25 2.55 2.03
C HIS A 34 -7.38 3.10 2.92
N CYS A 35 -7.68 2.41 4.03
CA CYS A 35 -8.73 2.83 4.96
C CYS A 35 -8.40 4.14 5.69
N ALA A 36 -7.11 4.44 5.86
CA ALA A 36 -6.62 5.59 6.63
C ALA A 36 -6.29 6.83 5.77
N THR A 37 -6.46 6.75 4.46
CA THR A 37 -6.08 7.83 3.53
C THR A 37 -7.25 8.28 2.67
N GLN A 38 -7.29 9.57 2.34
CA GLN A 38 -8.18 10.12 1.33
C GLN A 38 -7.36 10.99 0.38
N GLN A 39 -7.27 10.60 -0.90
CA GLN A 39 -6.62 11.42 -1.91
C GLN A 39 -7.48 12.64 -2.29
N GLN A 40 -6.84 13.81 -2.38
CA GLN A 40 -7.44 15.01 -2.96
C GLN A 40 -6.93 15.18 -4.40
N PRO A 41 -7.82 15.35 -5.40
CA PRO A 41 -7.40 15.70 -6.75
C PRO A 41 -6.60 17.01 -6.78
N LYS A 42 -5.66 17.10 -7.72
CA LYS A 42 -5.04 18.39 -8.04
C LYS A 42 -6.03 19.26 -8.83
N LEU A 43 -5.86 20.58 -8.73
CA LEU A 43 -6.56 21.56 -9.58
C LEU A 43 -6.18 21.39 -11.05
#